data_AF-A0A966CYE1-F1
#
_entry.id   AF-A0A966CYE1-F1
#
_cell.length_a   1.000
_cell.length_b   1.000
_cell.length_c   1.000
_cell.angle_alpha   90.00
_cell.angle_beta   90.00
_cell.angle_gamma   90.00
#
_symmetry.space_group_name_H-M   'P 1'
#
loop_
_entity.id
_entity.type
_entity.pdbx_description
1 polymer ?
#
loop_
_entity_poly.entity_id
_entity_poly.type
_entity_poly.pdbx_seq_one_letter_code
_entity_poly.pdbx_strand_id
1 'polypeptide(L)' 'MSTIIPEGKNLRNALAWVEEGLKEGKRLDILLTEAGMRFNLAPLEDQFLAKFYRKKIEANR' A
#
# COMPACT_ATOMS: atom_id res chain seq x y z
N MET A 1 15.03 14.69 0.25
CA MET A 1 14.56 13.37 -0.27
C MET A 1 13.05 13.43 -0.36
N SER A 2 12.54 13.83 -1.52
CA SER A 2 11.09 13.93 -1.73
C SER A 2 10.63 12.57 -2.23
N THR A 3 10.36 11.65 -1.30
CA THR A 3 9.51 10.50 -1.59
C THR A 3 8.23 11.10 -2.13
N ILE A 4 7.95 10.91 -3.42
CA ILE A 4 6.71 11.34 -4.06
C ILE A 4 5.62 10.48 -3.44
N ILE A 5 5.15 10.91 -2.27
CA ILE A 5 3.99 10.34 -1.60
C ILE A 5 2.81 11.04 -2.25
N PRO A 6 1.95 10.32 -3.00
CA PRO A 6 0.84 10.94 -3.69
C PRO A 6 0.01 11.79 -2.72
N GLU A 7 -0.51 12.90 -3.21
CA GLU A 7 -1.20 13.92 -2.40
C GLU A 7 -2.49 13.40 -1.74
N GLY A 8 -2.96 12.22 -2.15
CA GLY A 8 -4.11 11.53 -1.56
C GLY A 8 -3.87 11.15 -0.10
N LYS A 9 -4.56 11.83 0.83
CA LYS A 9 -4.62 11.45 2.25
C LYS A 9 -4.99 9.97 2.46
N ASN A 10 -5.88 9.45 1.62
CA ASN A 10 -6.35 8.07 1.70
C ASN A 10 -5.23 7.07 1.40
N LEU A 11 -4.46 7.30 0.33
CA LEU A 11 -3.32 6.46 -0.01
C LEU A 11 -2.23 6.48 1.07
N ARG A 12 -1.97 7.63 1.70
CA ARG A 12 -1.00 7.72 2.81
C ARG A 12 -1.42 6.88 4.00
N ASN A 13 -2.69 6.98 4.38
CA ASN A 13 -3.24 6.20 5.48
C ASN A 13 -3.26 4.70 5.15
N ALA A 14 -3.59 4.34 3.90
CA ALA A 14 -3.51 2.98 3.40
C ALA A 14 -2.09 2.41 3.47
N LEU A 15 -1.09 3.16 3.00
CA LEU A 15 0.32 2.77 3.08
C LEU A 15 0.75 2.51 4.52
N ALA A 16 0.49 3.45 5.43
CA ALA A 16 0.85 3.31 6.84
C ALA A 16 0.21 2.06 7.46
N TRP A 17 -1.07 1.84 7.17
CA TRP A 17 -1.81 0.70 7.68
C TRP A 17 -1.33 -0.65 7.11
N VAL A 18 -1.01 -0.70 5.82
CA VAL A 18 -0.41 -1.89 5.19
C VAL A 18 0.99 -2.15 5.76
N GLU A 19 1.80 -1.12 6.01
CA GLU A 19 3.11 -1.29 6.64
C GLU A 19 3.03 -1.84 8.07
N GLU A 20 2.05 -1.41 8.87
CA GLU A 20 1.79 -2.01 10.18
C GLU A 20 1.39 -3.48 10.06
N GLY A 21 0.46 -3.81 9.17
CA GLY A 21 0.06 -5.20 8.95
C GLY A 21 1.21 -6.09 8.49
N LEU A 22 2.11 -5.58 7.65
CA LEU A 22 3.30 -6.30 7.23
C LEU A 22 4.27 -6.54 8.38
N LYS A 23 4.43 -5.58 9.30
CA LYS A 23 5.24 -5.76 10.52
C LYS A 23 4.66 -6.83 11.45
N GLU A 24 3.33 -6.97 11.48
CA GLU A 24 2.63 -8.05 12.18
C GLU A 24 2.74 -9.41 11.48
N GLY A 25 3.35 -9.48 10.29
CA GLY A 25 3.47 -10.71 9.51
C GLY A 25 2.21 -11.09 8.73
N LYS A 26 1.28 -10.15 8.53
CA LYS A 26 0.09 -10.36 7.69
C LYS A 26 0.47 -10.41 6.21
N ARG A 27 -0.36 -11.09 5.41
CA ARG A 27 -0.16 -11.20 3.96
C ARG A 27 -0.49 -9.88 3.28
N LEU A 28 0.43 -9.43 2.43
CA LEU A 28 0.29 -8.21 1.65
C LEU A 28 -1.02 -8.19 0.84
N ASP A 29 -1.38 -9.29 0.18
CA ASP A 29 -2.57 -9.36 -0.69
C ASP A 29 -3.87 -9.05 0.06
N ILE A 30 -3.95 -9.50 1.33
CA ILE A 30 -5.08 -9.24 2.22
C ILE A 30 -5.08 -7.76 2.61
N LEU A 31 -3.92 -7.26 3.06
CA LEU A 31 -3.78 -5.87 3.47
C LEU A 31 -4.08 -4.90 2.32
N LEU A 32 -3.69 -5.24 1.09
CA LEU A 32 -3.96 -4.40 -0.08
C LEU A 32 -5.47 -4.30 -0.34
N THR A 33 -6.16 -5.45 -0.33
CA THR A 33 -7.61 -5.53 -0.53
C THR A 33 -8.36 -4.79 0.58
N GLU A 34 -7.98 -5.02 1.85
CA GLU A 34 -8.56 -4.34 2.99
C GLU A 34 -8.28 -2.83 2.96
N ALA A 35 -7.10 -2.41 2.55
CA ALA A 35 -6.75 -1.00 2.41
C ALA A 35 -7.59 -0.32 1.31
N GLY A 36 -7.78 -0.96 0.17
CA GLY A 36 -8.65 -0.48 -0.91
C GLY A 36 -10.08 -0.22 -0.42
N MET A 37 -10.67 -1.17 0.31
CA MET A 37 -12.02 -1.05 0.86
C MET A 37 -12.10 -0.04 2.03
N ARG A 38 -11.11 -0.05 2.92
CA ARG A 38 -11.11 0.76 4.15
C ARG A 38 -10.84 2.24 3.89
N PHE A 39 -9.96 2.54 2.95
CA PHE A 39 -9.59 3.90 2.58
C PHE A 39 -10.30 4.40 1.32
N ASN A 40 -11.18 3.58 0.75
CA ASN A 40 -11.92 3.85 -0.49
C ASN A 40 -10.98 4.37 -1.58
N LEU A 41 -9.91 3.60 -1.84
CA LEU A 41 -8.87 3.98 -2.79
C LEU A 41 -9.44 4.03 -4.20
N ALA A 42 -9.04 5.03 -4.96
CA ALA A 42 -9.37 5.06 -6.38
C ALA A 42 -8.70 3.87 -7.11
N PRO A 43 -9.26 3.40 -8.23
CA PRO A 43 -8.66 2.31 -9.01
C PRO A 43 -7.19 2.58 -9.41
N LEU A 44 -6.83 3.86 -9.58
CA LEU A 44 -5.47 4.29 -9.86
C LEU A 44 -4.54 4.15 -8.64
N GLU A 45 -5.06 4.48 -7.45
CA GLU A 45 -4.34 4.39 -6.18
C GLU A 45 -4.10 2.93 -5.78
N ASP A 46 -5.11 2.07 -5.96
CA ASP A 46 -5.00 0.64 -5.67
C ASP A 46 -3.96 -0.06 -6.56
N GLN A 47 -3.97 0.24 -7.86
CA GLN A 47 -2.93 -0.23 -8.79
C GLN A 47 -1.53 0.28 -8.42
N PHE A 48 -1.42 1.53 -7.97
CA PHE A 48 -0.15 2.09 -7.52
C PHE A 48 0.36 1.36 -6.27
N LEU A 49 -0.51 1.16 -5.28
CA LEU A 49 -0.22 0.43 -4.05
C LEU A 49 0.26 -0.99 -4.36
N ALA A 50 -0.46 -1.71 -5.22
CA ALA A 50 -0.09 -3.06 -5.66
C ALA A 50 1.30 -3.09 -6.30
N LYS A 51 1.54 -2.21 -7.28
CA LYS A 51 2.84 -2.14 -7.98
C LYS A 51 3.98 -1.75 -7.05
N PHE A 52 3.75 -0.81 -6.13
CA PHE A 52 4.75 -0.36 -5.17
C PHE A 52 5.22 -1.51 -4.27
N TYR A 53 4.29 -2.23 -3.65
CA TYR A 53 4.66 -3.34 -2.77
C TYR A 53 5.15 -4.57 -3.55
N ARG A 54 4.63 -4.86 -4.75
CA ARG A 54 5.17 -5.89 -5.65
C ARG A 54 6.65 -5.66 -5.94
N LYS A 55 7.02 -4.42 -6.29
CA LYS A 55 8.41 -4.02 -6.52
C LYS A 55 9.27 -4.13 -5.25
N LYS A 56 8.71 -3.80 -4.08
CA LYS A 56 9.40 -3.93 -2.78
C LYS A 56 9.73 -5.39 -2.45
N ILE A 57 8.84 -6.33 -2.76
CA ILE A 57 9.07 -7.77 -2.58
C ILE A 57 10.09 -8.29 -3.59
N GLU A 58 9.95 -7.91 -4.87
CA GLU A 58 10.83 -8.39 -5.94
C GLU A 58 12.27 -7.89 -5.79
N ALA A 59 12.47 -6.67 -5.29
CA ALA A 59 13.80 -6.11 -5.03
C ALA A 59 14.53 -6.75 -3.83
N ASN A 60 13.87 -7.58 -3.05
CA ASN A 60 14.45 -8.24 -1.86
C ASN A 60 14.76 -9.73 -2.11
N ARG A 61 14.92 -10.13 -3.37
CA ARG A 61 15.21 -11.50 -3.82
C ARG A 61 16.54 -11.54 -4.55
#